data_AF-A0A956AUT1-F1
#
_entry.id   AF-A0A956AUT1-F1
#
_cell.length_a   1.000
_cell.length_b   1.000
_cell.length_c   1.000
_cell.angle_alpha   90.00
_cell.angle_beta   90.00
_cell.angle_gamma   90.00
#
_symmetry.space_group_name_H-M   'P 1'
#
loop_
_entity.id
_entity.type
_entity.pdbx_description
1 polymer ?
#
loop_
_entity_poly.entity_id
_entity_poly.type
_entity_poly.pdbx_seq_one_letter_code
_entity_poly.pdbx_strand_id
1 'polypeptide(L)'
;RVGCADCHVPRLAGTEGFPEAYTDMLLHAVGPSDMPGIADGEATMAQFRTPPLWGLRDTAPYMHNGSAATIEAAIAAHEGEAEASRAAFDMLDDTERARLMEFLQTR
;
A
#
# COMPACT_ATOMS: atom_id res chain seq x y z
N ARG A 1 8.79 -6.26 12.34
CA ARG A 1 8.03 -6.48 11.08
C ARG A 1 7.11 -5.27 10.92
N VAL A 2 7.10 -4.61 9.76
CA VAL A 2 6.44 -3.29 9.57
C VAL A 2 4.93 -3.40 9.43
N GLY A 3 4.40 -4.51 8.89
CA GLY A 3 2.94 -4.72 8.72
C GLY A 3 2.44 -4.53 7.28
N CYS A 4 3.28 -4.06 6.34
CA CYS A 4 2.88 -3.83 4.94
C CYS A 4 2.24 -5.08 4.28
N ALA A 5 2.79 -6.26 4.60
CA ALA A 5 2.37 -7.53 4.03
C ALA A 5 1.05 -8.07 4.61
N ASP A 6 0.37 -7.32 5.49
CA ASP A 6 -0.95 -7.69 5.99
C ASP A 6 -2.05 -7.38 4.95
N CYS A 7 -1.82 -6.38 4.08
CA CYS A 7 -2.65 -6.11 2.89
C CYS A 7 -1.89 -6.33 1.58
N HIS A 8 -0.60 -5.97 1.51
CA HIS A 8 0.25 -6.25 0.35
C HIS A 8 0.83 -7.66 0.39
N VAL A 9 -0.05 -8.67 0.44
CA VAL A 9 0.35 -10.08 0.54
C VAL A 9 1.08 -10.52 -0.73
N PRO A 10 2.26 -11.16 -0.66
CA PRO A 10 3.05 -11.47 -1.85
C PRO A 10 2.29 -12.31 -2.88
N ARG A 11 1.46 -13.27 -2.42
CA ARG A 11 0.75 -14.22 -3.27
C ARG A 11 -0.65 -14.49 -2.72
N LEU A 12 -1.64 -14.51 -3.60
CA LEU A 12 -3.00 -14.94 -3.29
C LEU A 12 -3.10 -16.47 -3.31
N ALA A 13 -3.98 -17.05 -2.49
CA ALA A 13 -4.23 -18.49 -2.54
C ALA A 13 -4.73 -18.90 -3.95
N GLY A 14 -4.17 -19.98 -4.51
CA GLY A 14 -4.52 -20.44 -5.87
C GLY A 14 -3.76 -19.75 -6.99
N THR A 15 -2.77 -18.90 -6.68
CA THR A 15 -1.88 -18.25 -7.67
C THR A 15 -0.46 -18.83 -7.65
N GLU A 16 -0.33 -20.09 -7.26
CA GLU A 16 0.94 -20.82 -7.28
C GLU A 16 1.52 -20.83 -8.71
N GLY A 17 2.80 -20.48 -8.85
CA GLY A 17 3.47 -20.38 -10.15
C GLY A 17 3.31 -19.03 -10.86
N PHE A 18 2.45 -18.13 -10.38
CA PHE A 18 2.41 -16.74 -10.84
C PHE A 18 3.42 -15.87 -10.08
N PRO A 19 3.90 -14.77 -10.70
CA PRO A 19 4.71 -13.78 -9.99
C PRO A 19 4.00 -13.22 -8.76
N GLU A 20 4.78 -12.72 -7.80
CA GLU A 20 4.21 -12.16 -6.57
C GLU A 20 3.67 -10.74 -6.81
N ALA A 21 2.36 -10.56 -6.62
CA ALA A 21 1.63 -9.32 -6.92
C ALA A 21 1.59 -8.32 -5.76
N TYR A 22 1.82 -8.78 -4.52
CA TYR A 22 1.80 -7.92 -3.33
C TYR A 22 0.46 -7.17 -3.16
N THR A 23 -0.64 -7.91 -3.18
CA THR A 23 -2.00 -7.40 -2.96
C THR A 23 -2.91 -8.53 -2.50
N ASP A 24 -3.82 -8.22 -1.59
CA ASP A 24 -4.94 -9.08 -1.19
C ASP A 24 -6.20 -8.83 -2.03
N MET A 25 -6.19 -7.81 -2.89
CA MET A 25 -7.32 -7.35 -3.71
C MET A 25 -8.58 -6.95 -2.91
N LEU A 26 -8.46 -6.78 -1.60
CA LEU A 26 -9.54 -6.37 -0.71
C LEU A 26 -9.63 -4.84 -0.63
N LEU A 27 -10.73 -4.35 -0.04
CA LEU A 27 -11.00 -2.92 0.16
C LEU A 27 -10.60 -2.50 1.58
N HIS A 28 -9.78 -1.45 1.70
CA HIS A 28 -9.30 -0.94 2.98
C HIS A 28 -9.42 0.58 3.06
N ALA A 29 -9.71 1.08 4.27
CA ALA A 29 -9.68 2.48 4.61
C ALA A 29 -8.27 2.89 5.04
N VAL A 30 -7.44 3.29 4.06
CA VAL A 30 -6.03 3.66 4.26
C VAL A 30 -5.74 5.15 4.04
N GLY A 31 -6.77 5.98 4.09
CA GLY A 31 -6.71 7.44 3.98
C GLY A 31 -7.72 8.11 4.93
N PRO A 32 -7.78 9.46 4.94
CA PRO A 32 -8.78 10.20 5.69
C PRO A 32 -10.20 9.73 5.42
N SER A 33 -11.05 9.72 6.45
CA SER A 33 -12.43 9.24 6.32
C SER A 33 -13.34 10.13 5.46
N ASP A 34 -12.92 11.37 5.19
CA ASP A 34 -13.58 12.33 4.30
C ASP A 34 -13.00 12.35 2.88
N MET A 35 -12.04 11.47 2.58
CA MET A 35 -11.45 11.32 1.26
C MET A 35 -12.52 10.98 0.21
N PRO A 36 -12.59 11.73 -0.90
CA PRO A 36 -13.56 11.44 -1.95
C PRO A 36 -13.32 10.07 -2.56
N GLY A 37 -14.40 9.32 -2.77
CA GLY A 37 -14.36 8.03 -3.45
C GLY A 37 -15.74 7.59 -3.89
N ILE A 38 -15.92 6.29 -4.07
CA ILE A 38 -17.19 5.72 -4.55
C ILE A 38 -17.71 4.77 -3.47
N ALA A 39 -18.91 5.03 -2.97
CA ALA A 39 -19.63 4.07 -2.15
C ALA A 39 -20.35 3.06 -3.07
N ASP A 40 -20.26 1.78 -2.73
CA ASP A 40 -20.95 0.71 -3.44
C ASP A 40 -21.25 -0.45 -2.48
N GLY A 41 -22.53 -0.84 -2.36
CA GLY A 41 -22.98 -1.83 -1.40
C GLY A 41 -22.58 -1.48 0.05
N GLU A 42 -21.79 -2.35 0.68
CA GLU A 42 -21.26 -2.16 2.03
C GLU A 42 -19.95 -1.34 2.06
N ALA A 43 -19.33 -1.08 0.91
CA ALA A 43 -18.11 -0.30 0.81
C ALA A 43 -18.40 1.21 0.97
N THR A 44 -17.65 1.86 1.84
CA THR A 44 -17.69 3.31 2.04
C THR A 44 -16.82 4.05 1.02
N MET A 45 -17.02 5.35 0.86
CA MET A 45 -16.21 6.19 -0.05
C MET A 45 -14.72 6.23 0.32
N ALA A 46 -14.36 5.91 1.57
CA ALA A 46 -12.99 5.94 2.05
C ALA A 46 -12.24 4.60 1.84
N GLN A 47 -12.91 3.58 1.30
CA GLN A 47 -12.32 2.26 1.10
C GLN A 47 -11.84 2.08 -0.34
N PHE A 48 -10.58 1.71 -0.49
CA PHE A 48 -9.94 1.51 -1.79
C PHE A 48 -9.35 0.12 -1.88
N ARG A 49 -9.34 -0.44 -3.08
CA ARG A 49 -8.69 -1.73 -3.33
C ARG A 49 -7.19 -1.59 -3.13
N THR A 50 -6.56 -2.52 -2.41
CA THR A 50 -5.10 -2.64 -2.36
C THR A 50 -4.55 -2.88 -3.78
N PRO A 51 -3.84 -1.93 -4.42
CA PRO A 51 -3.32 -2.16 -5.76
C PRO A 51 -2.16 -3.18 -5.71
N PRO A 52 -1.99 -4.03 -6.74
CA PRO A 52 -0.78 -4.82 -6.88
C PRO A 52 0.43 -3.89 -6.97
N LEU A 53 1.56 -4.28 -6.39
CA LEU A 53 2.80 -3.49 -6.48
C LEU A 53 3.57 -3.73 -7.78
N TRP A 54 3.06 -4.54 -8.71
CA TRP A 54 3.69 -4.70 -10.02
C TRP A 54 3.81 -3.37 -10.77
N GLY A 55 5.04 -3.02 -11.17
CA GLY A 55 5.35 -1.76 -11.84
C GLY A 55 5.33 -0.54 -10.91
N LEU A 56 5.34 -0.71 -9.58
CA LEU A 56 5.29 0.39 -8.62
C LEU A 56 6.34 1.48 -8.92
N ARG A 57 7.57 1.09 -9.26
CA ARG A 57 8.65 2.05 -9.51
C ARG A 57 8.40 2.98 -10.72
N ASP A 58 7.52 2.58 -11.65
CA ASP A 58 7.30 3.22 -12.95
C ASP A 58 5.90 3.87 -13.07
N THR A 59 5.12 3.92 -11.98
CA THR A 59 3.68 4.28 -12.01
C THR A 59 3.31 5.53 -11.21
N ALA A 60 4.29 6.30 -10.74
CA ALA A 60 4.02 7.57 -10.08
C ALA A 60 3.14 8.50 -10.97
N PRO A 61 2.26 9.34 -10.38
CA PRO A 61 2.05 9.55 -8.94
C PRO A 61 1.21 8.46 -8.27
N TYR A 62 1.37 8.33 -6.97
CA TYR A 62 0.77 7.30 -6.11
C TYR A 62 -0.46 7.80 -5.35
N MET A 63 -1.12 6.87 -4.67
CA MET A 63 -2.45 7.01 -4.04
C MET A 63 -3.57 7.14 -5.08
N HIS A 64 -4.81 6.87 -4.66
CA HIS A 64 -5.97 6.84 -5.57
C HIS A 64 -6.23 8.18 -6.29
N ASN A 65 -5.78 9.29 -5.71
CA ASN A 65 -5.94 10.65 -6.23
C ASN A 65 -4.63 11.24 -6.81
N GLY A 66 -3.55 10.46 -6.88
CA GLY A 66 -2.26 10.93 -7.38
C GLY A 66 -1.58 11.97 -6.47
N SER A 67 -1.91 12.03 -5.18
CA SER A 67 -1.37 13.06 -4.26
C SER A 67 0.10 12.87 -3.90
N ALA A 68 0.65 11.66 -4.08
CA ALA A 68 2.01 11.34 -3.66
C ALA A 68 2.96 11.19 -4.86
N ALA A 69 4.00 12.03 -4.92
CA ALA A 69 4.98 11.98 -6.02
C ALA A 69 6.07 10.90 -5.84
N THR A 70 6.24 10.38 -4.63
CA THR A 70 7.27 9.38 -4.30
C THR A 70 6.68 8.23 -3.48
N ILE A 71 7.36 7.08 -3.47
CA ILE A 71 6.95 5.92 -2.68
C ILE A 71 6.94 6.26 -1.19
N GLU A 72 7.93 7.01 -0.71
CA GLU A 72 7.98 7.48 0.68
C GLU A 72 6.80 8.40 1.02
N ALA A 73 6.42 9.30 0.11
CA ALA A 73 5.24 10.15 0.31
C ALA A 73 3.95 9.33 0.33
N ALA A 74 3.87 8.26 -0.48
CA ALA A 74 2.74 7.34 -0.47
C ALA A 74 2.67 6.58 0.87
N ILE A 75 3.79 6.05 1.36
CA ILE A 75 3.87 5.39 2.68
C ILE A 75 3.45 6.37 3.79
N ALA A 76 3.94 7.61 3.75
CA ALA A 76 3.58 8.64 4.72
C ALA A 76 2.09 9.03 4.68
N ALA A 77 1.42 8.85 3.53
CA ALA A 77 -0.01 9.14 3.37
C ALA A 77 -0.94 7.99 3.83
N HIS A 78 -0.39 6.86 4.28
CA HIS A 78 -1.20 5.76 4.81
C HIS A 78 -1.77 6.12 6.19
N GLU A 79 -3.09 6.18 6.28
CA GLU A 79 -3.84 6.45 7.51
C GLU A 79 -4.80 5.29 7.82
N GLY A 80 -5.69 5.46 8.80
CA GLY A 80 -6.74 4.49 9.12
C GLY A 80 -6.19 3.11 9.46
N GLU A 81 -6.63 2.08 8.72
CA GLU A 81 -6.19 0.70 8.93
C GLU A 81 -4.67 0.51 8.79
N ALA A 82 -3.99 1.36 8.00
CA ALA A 82 -2.56 1.27 7.75
C ALA A 82 -1.71 2.17 8.67
N GLU A 83 -2.32 2.91 9.60
CA GLU A 83 -1.61 3.86 10.47
C GLU A 83 -0.52 3.18 11.32
N ALA A 84 -0.79 1.99 11.85
CA ALA A 84 0.19 1.22 12.61
C ALA A 84 1.40 0.81 11.75
N SER A 85 1.17 0.45 10.49
CA SER A 85 2.23 0.08 9.54
C SER A 85 3.08 1.29 9.14
N ARG A 86 2.43 2.45 8.90
CA ARG A 86 3.14 3.71 8.66
C ARG A 86 4.00 4.10 9.87
N ALA A 87 3.44 4.05 11.08
CA ALA A 87 4.19 4.36 12.30
C ALA A 87 5.38 3.41 12.50
N ALA A 88 5.21 2.11 12.23
CA ALA A 88 6.30 1.15 12.29
C ALA A 88 7.39 1.42 11.24
N PHE A 89 7.02 1.91 10.05
CA PHE A 89 7.97 2.34 9.02
C PHE A 89 8.78 3.56 9.48
N ASP A 90 8.14 4.53 10.12
CA ASP A 90 8.79 5.74 10.65
C ASP A 90 9.78 5.42 11.79
N MET A 91 9.64 4.27 12.45
CA MET A 91 10.54 3.79 13.51
C MET A 91 11.70 2.92 13.01
N LEU A 92 11.77 2.60 11.71
CA LEU A 92 12.88 1.83 11.14
C LEU A 92 14.18 2.63 11.25
N ASP A 93 15.28 1.92 11.49
CA ASP A 93 16.60 2.52 11.29
C ASP A 93 16.90 2.76 9.80
N ASP A 94 17.95 3.54 9.52
CA ASP A 94 18.34 3.89 8.15
C ASP A 94 18.61 2.66 7.27
N THR A 95 19.14 1.59 7.85
CA THR A 95 19.48 0.36 7.12
C THR A 95 18.22 -0.42 6.76
N GLU A 96 17.29 -0.59 7.70
CA GLU A 96 16.02 -1.26 7.47
C GLU A 96 15.16 -0.49 6.48
N ARG A 97 15.11 0.84 6.63
CA ARG A 97 14.39 1.73 5.70
C ARG A 97 14.96 1.62 4.29
N ALA A 98 16.29 1.68 4.13
CA ALA A 98 16.93 1.55 2.84
C ALA A 98 16.62 0.20 2.15
N ARG A 99 16.64 -0.90 2.91
CA ARG A 99 16.30 -2.24 2.38
C ARG A 99 14.85 -2.32 1.90
N LEU A 100 13.92 -1.74 2.64
CA LEU A 100 12.52 -1.71 2.22
C LEU A 100 12.34 -0.86 0.96
N MET A 101 12.98 0.31 0.89
CA MET A 101 12.89 1.15 -0.30
C MET A 101 13.52 0.49 -1.53
N GLU A 102 14.67 -0.17 -1.37
CA GLU A 102 15.30 -0.96 -2.45
C GLU A 102 14.35 -2.07 -2.93
N PHE A 103 13.75 -2.82 -2.00
CA PHE A 103 12.76 -3.83 -2.33
C PHE A 103 11.59 -3.25 -3.14
N LEU A 104 11.03 -2.10 -2.74
CA LEU A 104 9.93 -1.43 -3.45
C LEU A 104 10.35 -0.91 -4.83
N GLN A 105 11.61 -0.48 -5.01
CA GLN A 105 12.15 -0.06 -6.32
C GLN A 105 12.37 -1.22 -7.29
N THR A 106 12.35 -2.46 -6.82
CA THR A 106 12.35 -3.65 -7.70
C THR A 106 10.95 -4.08 -8.14
N ARG A 107 9.91 -3.41 -7.66
CA ARG A 107 8.52 -3.74 -7.97
C ARG A 107 8.03 -2.98 -9.20
#